data_AF-A0A2H5MW46-F1
#
_entry.id   AF-A0A2H5MW46-F1
#
_cell.length_a   1.000
_cell.length_b   1.000
_cell.length_c   1.000
_cell.angle_alpha   90.00
_cell.angle_beta   90.00
_cell.angle_gamma   90.00
#
_symmetry.space_group_name_H-M   'P 1'
#
loop_
_entity.id
_entity.type
_entity.pdbx_description
1 polymer ?
#
loop_
_entity_poly.entity_id
_entity_poly.type
_entity_poly.pdbx_seq_one_letter_code
_entity_poly.pdbx_strand_id
1 'polypeptide(L)'
;MLANSVVNLVRALMGTKYDGKYLHKVIKENLKDTKLHQTLTNVAIPTFDIKKLQPTIFSSFQVAASPDLDAQLADIAIGTSAAPTYFPAHYFKNPDEHGTLKEFNLIDGGVAANNPTLVAISEMTKHILKNPDFCPINPLDYTRFLVISIGTGSKKSEHKYNAKMASKWGIISWLYDNGDTPLL
;
A
#
# COMPACT_ATOMS: atom_id res chain seq x y z
N MET A 1 30.11 11.04 14.46
CA MET A 1 29.60 10.52 13.17
C MET A 1 29.47 8.99 13.17
N LEU A 2 30.52 8.23 13.56
CA LEU A 2 30.49 6.75 13.62
C LEU A 2 29.47 6.16 14.62
N ALA A 3 29.34 6.73 15.82
CA ALA A 3 28.40 6.22 16.84
C ALA A 3 26.93 6.28 16.40
N ASN A 4 26.51 7.36 15.73
CA ASN A 4 25.15 7.46 15.16
C ASN A 4 24.91 6.45 14.04
N SER A 5 25.92 6.14 13.22
CA SER A 5 25.79 5.15 12.14
C SER A 5 25.61 3.73 12.69
N VAL A 6 26.34 3.38 13.76
CA VAL A 6 26.21 2.09 14.44
C VAL A 6 24.86 1.98 15.16
N VAL A 7 24.43 3.04 15.85
CA VAL A 7 23.11 3.07 16.52
C VAL A 7 21.97 2.95 15.51
N ASN A 8 22.04 3.64 14.36
CA ASN A 8 21.03 3.54 13.32
C ASN A 8 20.99 2.16 12.65
N LEU A 9 22.16 1.53 12.45
CA LEU A 9 22.25 0.17 11.94
C LEU A 9 21.65 -0.84 12.92
N VAL A 10 21.98 -0.73 14.22
CA VAL A 10 21.42 -1.57 15.27
C VAL A 10 19.90 -1.38 15.39
N ARG A 11 19.39 -0.15 15.23
CA ARG A 11 17.95 0.14 15.23
C ARG A 11 17.24 -0.38 13.99
N ALA A 12 17.87 -0.32 12.82
CA ALA A 12 17.35 -0.94 11.59
C ALA A 12 17.32 -2.47 11.68
N LEU A 13 18.21 -3.07 12.48
CA LEU A 13 18.20 -4.50 12.79
C LEU A 13 17.21 -4.85 13.92
N MET A 14 16.92 -3.90 14.83
CA MET A 14 15.99 -4.06 15.94
C MET A 14 14.68 -3.29 15.70
N GLY A 15 13.88 -3.80 14.77
CA GLY A 15 12.52 -3.32 14.53
C GLY A 15 12.42 -2.18 13.51
N THR A 16 11.24 -1.56 13.47
CA THR A 16 10.93 -0.49 12.50
C THR A 16 11.46 0.86 12.97
N LYS A 17 11.80 1.74 12.01
CA LYS A 17 12.33 3.08 12.30
C LYS A 17 11.39 3.93 13.15
N TYR A 18 10.08 3.76 12.96
CA TYR A 18 9.01 4.43 13.71
C TYR A 18 8.08 3.39 14.34
N ASP A 19 7.45 3.74 15.47
CA ASP A 19 6.52 2.85 16.18
C ASP A 19 5.06 2.92 15.67
N GLY A 20 4.78 3.83 14.74
CA GLY A 20 3.46 4.02 14.12
C GLY A 20 2.42 4.72 15.00
N LYS A 21 2.65 4.91 16.31
CA LYS A 21 1.59 5.37 17.25
C LYS A 21 1.02 6.73 16.87
N TYR A 22 1.90 7.68 16.54
CA TYR A 22 1.48 9.02 16.14
C TYR A 22 0.74 9.02 14.80
N LEU A 23 1.24 8.25 13.82
CA LEU A 23 0.59 8.08 12.52
C LEU A 23 -0.84 7.52 12.70
N HIS A 24 -0.98 6.46 13.49
CA HIS A 24 -2.28 5.84 13.77
C HIS A 24 -3.23 6.83 14.45
N LYS A 25 -2.73 7.62 15.41
CA LYS A 25 -3.53 8.65 16.09
C LYS A 25 -4.07 9.66 15.07
N VAL A 26 -3.20 10.25 14.25
CA VAL A 26 -3.61 11.27 13.26
C VAL A 26 -4.59 10.68 12.25
N ILE A 27 -4.33 9.48 11.73
CA ILE A 27 -5.23 8.82 10.78
C ILE A 27 -6.61 8.59 11.39
N LYS A 28 -6.67 8.06 12.62
CA LYS A 28 -7.94 7.79 13.32
C LYS A 28 -8.70 9.07 13.67
N GLU A 29 -8.00 10.14 14.06
CA GLU A 29 -8.63 11.45 14.32
C GLU A 29 -9.29 12.05 13.07
N ASN A 30 -8.66 11.88 11.90
CA ASN A 30 -9.16 12.42 10.65
C ASN A 30 -10.25 11.56 10.00
N LEU A 31 -10.08 10.24 9.97
CA LEU A 31 -10.98 9.31 9.27
C LEU A 31 -12.09 8.75 10.15
N LYS A 32 -11.92 8.80 11.48
CA LYS A 32 -12.88 8.33 12.49
C LYS A 32 -13.35 6.89 12.17
N ASP A 33 -14.64 6.62 12.31
CA ASP A 33 -15.26 5.32 12.06
C ASP A 33 -15.71 5.13 10.61
N THR A 34 -15.29 6.01 9.68
CA THR A 34 -15.71 5.96 8.28
C THR A 34 -15.23 4.66 7.63
N LYS A 35 -16.15 3.94 6.99
CA LYS A 35 -15.88 2.70 6.25
C LYS A 35 -15.70 2.94 4.76
N LEU A 36 -15.13 1.94 4.08
CA LEU A 36 -14.85 2.00 2.64
C LEU A 36 -16.08 2.34 1.79
N HIS A 37 -17.25 1.75 2.07
CA HIS A 37 -18.49 2.04 1.33
C HIS A 37 -19.00 3.48 1.52
N GLN A 38 -18.54 4.18 2.54
CA GLN A 38 -18.98 5.55 2.85
C GLN A 38 -18.15 6.62 2.11
N THR A 39 -17.23 6.19 1.23
CA THR A 39 -16.44 7.10 0.39
C THR A 39 -17.33 7.84 -0.61
N LEU A 40 -17.06 9.14 -0.83
CA LEU A 40 -17.86 10.00 -1.71
C LEU A 40 -17.69 9.68 -3.21
N THR A 41 -16.59 9.00 -3.55
CA THR A 41 -16.27 8.56 -4.90
C THR A 41 -15.64 7.18 -4.81
N ASN A 42 -15.56 6.51 -5.95
CA ASN A 42 -14.89 5.23 -6.00
C ASN A 42 -13.39 5.37 -5.69
N VAL A 43 -12.90 4.48 -4.85
CA VAL A 43 -11.49 4.41 -4.45
C VAL A 43 -10.96 2.99 -4.62
N ALA A 44 -9.66 2.88 -4.93
CA ALA A 44 -8.92 1.62 -4.96
C ALA A 44 -7.58 1.83 -4.26
N ILE A 45 -7.43 1.26 -3.07
CA ILE A 45 -6.28 1.48 -2.19
C ILE A 45 -5.48 0.17 -2.08
N PRO A 46 -4.27 0.09 -2.66
CA PRO A 46 -3.47 -1.13 -2.59
C PRO A 46 -2.84 -1.31 -1.21
N THR A 47 -2.75 -2.56 -0.79
CA THR A 47 -1.95 -3.03 0.36
C THR A 47 -1.36 -4.39 0.00
N PHE A 48 -0.42 -4.90 0.80
CA PHE A 48 0.08 -6.27 0.64
C PHE A 48 -0.17 -7.06 1.92
N ASP A 49 -0.87 -8.21 1.83
CA ASP A 49 -1.13 -9.07 2.98
C ASP A 49 0.01 -10.09 3.13
N ILE A 50 0.78 -9.98 4.21
CA ILE A 50 1.97 -10.82 4.45
C ILE A 50 1.61 -12.23 4.94
N LYS A 51 0.38 -12.45 5.43
CA LYS A 51 -0.10 -13.78 5.83
C LYS A 51 -0.56 -14.57 4.60
N LYS A 52 -1.19 -13.88 3.64
CA LYS A 52 -1.65 -14.46 2.36
C LYS A 52 -0.60 -14.40 1.25
N LEU A 53 0.47 -13.64 1.44
CA LEU A 53 1.52 -13.36 0.45
C LEU A 53 0.98 -12.83 -0.89
N GLN A 54 -0.01 -11.94 -0.83
CA GLN A 54 -0.64 -11.37 -2.03
C GLN A 54 -1.10 -9.92 -1.81
N PRO A 55 -1.24 -9.13 -2.89
CA PRO A 55 -1.91 -7.84 -2.82
C PRO A 55 -3.34 -7.96 -2.30
N THR A 56 -3.74 -7.03 -1.44
CA THR A 56 -5.14 -6.82 -1.06
C THR A 56 -5.52 -5.41 -1.47
N ILE A 57 -6.44 -5.29 -2.43
CA ILE A 57 -6.90 -4.00 -2.94
C ILE A 57 -8.23 -3.68 -2.27
N PHE A 58 -8.24 -2.64 -1.42
CA PHE A 58 -9.47 -2.12 -0.84
C PHE A 58 -10.15 -1.23 -1.86
N SER A 59 -11.13 -1.81 -2.54
CA SER A 59 -11.82 -1.20 -3.68
C SER A 59 -13.30 -1.02 -3.35
N SER A 60 -13.81 0.21 -3.41
CA SER A 60 -15.23 0.48 -3.21
C SER A 60 -16.11 -0.23 -4.26
N PHE A 61 -15.57 -0.48 -5.46
CA PHE A 61 -16.22 -1.26 -6.51
C PHE A 61 -16.49 -2.72 -6.13
N GLN A 62 -15.73 -3.25 -5.15
CA GLN A 62 -15.81 -4.65 -4.75
C GLN A 62 -16.65 -4.87 -3.50
N VAL A 63 -16.99 -3.84 -2.74
CA VAL A 63 -17.67 -3.97 -1.43
C VAL A 63 -18.97 -4.79 -1.54
N ALA A 64 -19.77 -4.56 -2.58
CA ALA A 64 -21.01 -5.30 -2.78
C ALA A 64 -20.80 -6.81 -3.02
N ALA A 65 -19.67 -7.21 -3.61
CA ALA A 65 -19.33 -8.59 -3.90
C ALA A 65 -18.40 -9.24 -2.86
N SER A 66 -17.77 -8.43 -2.01
CA SER A 66 -16.82 -8.87 -0.98
C SER A 66 -16.95 -7.97 0.25
N PRO A 67 -18.01 -8.17 1.07
CA PRO A 67 -18.29 -7.32 2.22
C PRO A 67 -17.16 -7.29 3.26
N ASP A 68 -16.31 -8.32 3.29
CA ASP A 68 -15.12 -8.36 4.13
C ASP A 68 -14.11 -7.25 3.83
N LEU A 69 -14.15 -6.67 2.62
CA LEU A 69 -13.32 -5.52 2.24
C LEU A 69 -13.88 -4.19 2.77
N ASP A 70 -15.11 -4.15 3.29
CA ASP A 70 -15.72 -2.93 3.87
C ASP A 70 -15.21 -2.64 5.30
N ALA A 71 -13.90 -2.44 5.38
CA ALA A 71 -13.18 -2.11 6.60
C ALA A 71 -13.20 -0.59 6.88
N GLN A 72 -12.79 -0.21 8.09
CA GLN A 72 -12.56 1.21 8.42
C GLN A 72 -11.46 1.79 7.54
N LEU A 73 -11.69 2.98 6.98
CA LEU A 73 -10.70 3.71 6.18
C LEU A 73 -9.43 3.99 6.99
N ALA A 74 -9.53 4.14 8.32
CA ALA A 74 -8.38 4.28 9.19
C ALA A 74 -7.45 3.05 9.13
N ASP A 75 -8.01 1.83 9.18
CA ASP A 75 -7.22 0.60 9.10
C ASP A 75 -6.59 0.43 7.70
N ILE A 76 -7.35 0.76 6.65
CA ILE A 76 -6.87 0.71 5.26
C ILE A 76 -5.72 1.70 5.06
N ALA A 77 -5.87 2.94 5.54
CA ALA A 77 -4.87 4.00 5.43
C ALA A 77 -3.58 3.69 6.21
N ILE A 78 -3.71 3.07 7.39
CA ILE A 78 -2.55 2.58 8.15
C ILE A 78 -1.85 1.47 7.36
N GLY A 79 -2.61 0.47 6.89
CA GLY A 79 -2.05 -0.67 6.14
C GLY A 79 -1.31 -0.25 4.88
N THR A 80 -1.89 0.62 4.06
CA THR A 80 -1.26 1.09 2.80
C THR A 80 0.00 1.92 3.03
N SER A 81 0.17 2.52 4.22
CA SER A 81 1.32 3.37 4.56
C SER A 81 2.40 2.63 5.37
N ALA A 82 2.20 1.34 5.67
CA ALA A 82 3.07 0.57 6.55
C ALA A 82 4.32 0.04 5.85
N ALA A 83 5.19 0.95 5.39
CA ALA A 83 6.42 0.65 4.66
C ALA A 83 7.36 -0.26 5.47
N PRO A 84 7.81 -1.41 4.91
CA PRO A 84 8.80 -2.25 5.56
C PRO A 84 10.04 -1.45 5.97
N THR A 85 10.62 -1.78 7.12
CA THR A 85 11.71 -1.03 7.79
C THR A 85 11.33 0.34 8.38
N TYR A 86 10.24 0.97 7.93
CA TYR A 86 9.78 2.27 8.42
C TYR A 86 8.71 2.15 9.50
N PHE A 87 7.66 1.37 9.27
CA PHE A 87 6.51 1.22 10.18
C PHE A 87 6.17 -0.25 10.44
N PRO A 88 5.56 -0.58 11.60
CA PRO A 88 5.08 -1.93 11.87
C PRO A 88 3.97 -2.35 10.89
N ALA A 89 3.90 -3.65 10.58
CA ALA A 89 2.75 -4.20 9.87
C ALA A 89 1.46 -3.96 10.65
N HIS A 90 0.36 -3.74 9.93
CA HIS A 90 -0.94 -3.44 10.52
C HIS A 90 -1.85 -4.67 10.52
N TYR A 91 -2.51 -4.92 11.65
CA TYR A 91 -3.41 -6.04 11.80
C TYR A 91 -4.77 -5.57 12.30
N PHE A 92 -5.82 -6.09 11.67
CA PHE A 92 -7.20 -5.93 12.10
C PHE A 92 -8.07 -7.08 11.59
N LYS A 93 -9.33 -7.11 12.04
CA LYS A 93 -10.35 -8.02 11.55
C LYS A 93 -11.55 -7.27 11.03
N ASN A 94 -12.21 -7.79 9.99
CA ASN A 94 -13.48 -7.29 9.50
C ASN A 94 -14.41 -8.47 9.21
N PRO A 95 -15.71 -8.41 9.55
CA PRO A 95 -16.65 -9.49 9.26
C PRO A 95 -16.90 -9.63 7.75
N ASP A 96 -17.07 -10.87 7.29
CA ASP A 96 -17.63 -11.16 5.97
C ASP A 96 -19.17 -11.13 5.98
N GLU A 97 -19.78 -11.53 4.86
CA GLU A 97 -21.23 -11.60 4.68
C GLU A 97 -21.95 -12.53 5.66
N HIS A 98 -21.25 -13.50 6.25
CA HIS A 98 -21.77 -14.44 7.23
C HIS A 98 -21.44 -14.05 8.67
N GLY A 99 -20.80 -12.89 8.87
CA GLY A 99 -20.33 -12.43 10.18
C GLY A 99 -19.04 -13.10 10.65
N THR A 100 -18.39 -13.91 9.81
CA THR A 100 -17.11 -14.54 10.14
C THR A 100 -16.00 -13.49 10.05
N LEU A 101 -15.20 -13.37 11.11
CA LEU A 101 -14.13 -12.37 11.17
C LEU A 101 -12.96 -12.78 10.29
N LYS A 102 -12.76 -12.05 9.19
CA LYS A 102 -11.60 -12.19 8.32
C LYS A 102 -10.43 -11.36 8.84
N GLU A 103 -9.24 -11.95 8.83
CA GLU A 103 -8.01 -11.29 9.27
C GLU A 103 -7.27 -10.63 8.10
N PHE A 104 -6.72 -9.45 8.39
CA PHE A 104 -5.87 -8.69 7.49
C PHE A 104 -4.52 -8.44 8.17
N ASN A 105 -3.42 -8.76 7.49
CA ASN A 105 -2.06 -8.62 8.00
C ASN A 105 -1.26 -7.79 7.00
N LEU A 106 -1.43 -6.48 7.03
CA LEU A 106 -1.10 -5.59 5.92
C LEU A 106 0.23 -4.88 6.10
N ILE A 107 0.94 -4.72 4.99
CA ILE A 107 2.03 -3.76 4.81
C ILE A 107 1.72 -2.85 3.62
N ASP A 108 2.63 -1.90 3.40
CA ASP A 108 2.54 -0.84 2.40
C ASP A 108 2.07 -1.27 1.01
N GLY A 109 1.22 -0.44 0.42
CA GLY A 109 0.71 -0.63 -0.93
C GLY A 109 1.80 -0.60 -2.00
N GLY A 110 2.91 0.10 -1.75
CA GLY A 110 4.07 0.20 -2.63
C GLY A 110 4.76 -1.13 -2.90
N VAL A 111 4.63 -2.10 -1.99
CA VAL A 111 5.12 -3.49 -2.21
C VAL A 111 4.30 -4.19 -3.29
N ALA A 112 3.01 -3.88 -3.39
CA ALA A 112 2.13 -4.43 -4.42
C ALA A 112 2.16 -3.58 -5.71
N ALA A 113 1.99 -2.27 -5.57
CA ALA A 113 1.89 -1.32 -6.67
C ALA A 113 2.29 0.10 -6.21
N ASN A 114 3.58 0.43 -6.37
CA ASN A 114 4.10 1.77 -6.06
C ASN A 114 3.51 2.88 -6.95
N ASN A 115 2.98 2.53 -8.12
CA ASN A 115 2.10 3.38 -8.91
C ASN A 115 0.73 2.70 -9.08
N PRO A 116 -0.32 3.13 -8.35
CA PRO A 116 -1.62 2.47 -8.38
C PRO A 116 -2.47 2.81 -9.63
N THR A 117 -1.94 3.54 -10.61
CA THR A 117 -2.70 3.92 -11.81
C THR A 117 -3.31 2.71 -12.52
N LEU A 118 -2.51 1.66 -12.73
CA LEU A 118 -3.02 0.45 -13.38
C LEU A 118 -3.96 -0.35 -12.48
N VAL A 119 -3.78 -0.28 -11.14
CA VAL A 119 -4.72 -0.86 -10.18
C VAL A 119 -6.09 -0.19 -10.32
N ALA A 120 -6.14 1.14 -10.35
CA ALA A 120 -7.37 1.90 -10.52
C ALA A 120 -8.08 1.59 -11.85
N ILE A 121 -7.33 1.56 -12.96
CA ILE A 121 -7.86 1.18 -14.28
C ILE A 121 -8.42 -0.25 -14.24
N SER A 122 -7.69 -1.19 -13.64
CA SER A 122 -8.13 -2.59 -13.54
C SER A 122 -9.43 -2.73 -12.75
N GLU A 123 -9.55 -2.04 -11.62
CA GLU A 123 -10.75 -2.06 -10.78
C GLU A 123 -11.96 -1.46 -11.50
N MET A 124 -11.78 -0.34 -12.22
CA MET A 124 -12.81 0.26 -13.06
C MET A 124 -13.24 -0.68 -14.20
N THR A 125 -12.28 -1.27 -14.93
CA THR A 125 -12.57 -2.21 -16.02
C THR A 125 -13.34 -3.44 -15.51
N LYS A 126 -12.95 -4.01 -14.36
CA LYS A 126 -13.71 -5.10 -13.72
C LYS A 126 -15.13 -4.68 -13.36
N HIS A 127 -15.32 -3.45 -12.89
CA HIS A 127 -16.64 -2.95 -12.53
C HIS A 127 -17.54 -2.79 -13.76
N ILE A 128 -17.03 -2.22 -14.86
CA ILE A 128 -17.77 -2.07 -16.12
C ILE A 128 -18.15 -3.44 -16.69
N LEU A 129 -17.22 -4.41 -16.66
CA LEU A 129 -17.49 -5.79 -17.10
C LEU A 129 -18.65 -6.44 -16.34
N LYS A 130 -18.76 -6.18 -15.04
CA LYS A 130 -19.83 -6.72 -14.19
C LYS A 130 -21.14 -5.93 -14.28
N ASN A 131 -21.08 -4.67 -14.73
CA ASN A 131 -22.23 -3.76 -14.80
C ASN A 131 -22.29 -3.13 -16.20
N PRO A 132 -22.67 -3.89 -17.24
CA PRO A 132 -22.67 -3.40 -18.62
C PRO A 132 -23.60 -2.18 -18.84
N ASP A 133 -24.64 -2.02 -18.01
CA ASP A 133 -25.56 -0.87 -18.06
C ASP A 133 -24.96 0.41 -17.45
N PHE A 134 -23.91 0.29 -16.63
CA PHE A 134 -23.24 1.44 -16.01
C PHE A 134 -22.52 2.28 -17.07
N CYS A 135 -21.95 1.61 -18.08
CA CYS A 135 -21.33 2.26 -19.21
C CYS A 135 -21.36 1.32 -20.42
N PRO A 136 -22.08 1.64 -21.51
CA PRO A 136 -22.04 0.87 -22.75
C PRO A 136 -20.75 1.15 -23.50
N ILE A 137 -19.62 0.88 -22.85
CA ILE A 137 -18.27 1.04 -23.37
C ILE A 137 -17.66 -0.36 -23.44
N ASN A 138 -16.91 -0.64 -24.49
CA ASN A 138 -16.03 -1.79 -24.49
C ASN A 138 -15.04 -1.66 -23.31
N PRO A 139 -15.00 -2.59 -22.35
CA PRO A 139 -14.15 -2.47 -21.16
C PRO A 139 -12.64 -2.38 -21.45
N LEU A 140 -12.23 -2.74 -22.68
CA LEU A 140 -10.87 -2.65 -23.19
C LEU A 140 -10.62 -1.39 -24.05
N ASP A 141 -11.64 -0.56 -24.26
CA ASP A 141 -11.51 0.72 -24.95
C ASP A 141 -11.01 1.80 -23.99
N TYR A 142 -9.69 1.85 -23.83
CA TYR A 142 -9.01 2.83 -22.99
C TYR A 142 -9.02 4.25 -23.59
N THR A 143 -9.51 4.48 -24.81
CA THR A 143 -9.57 5.83 -25.42
C THR A 143 -10.51 6.77 -24.67
N ARG A 144 -11.43 6.20 -23.89
CA ARG A 144 -12.40 6.93 -23.06
C ARG A 144 -11.91 7.21 -21.64
N PHE A 145 -10.71 6.77 -21.27
CA PHE A 145 -10.16 6.96 -19.95
C PHE A 145 -9.35 8.25 -19.93
N LEU A 146 -9.76 9.21 -19.09
CA LEU A 146 -8.92 10.34 -18.73
C LEU A 146 -8.19 10.00 -17.43
N VAL A 147 -6.88 9.83 -17.51
CA VAL A 147 -6.05 9.42 -16.38
C VAL A 147 -5.11 10.55 -15.97
N ILE A 148 -5.18 10.94 -14.71
CA ILE A 148 -4.21 11.84 -14.08
C ILE A 148 -3.42 11.04 -13.05
N SER A 149 -2.13 10.84 -13.32
CA SER A 149 -1.21 10.13 -12.42
C SER A 149 -0.23 11.12 -11.81
N ILE A 150 -0.24 11.25 -10.48
CA ILE A 150 0.58 12.20 -9.74
C ILE A 150 1.65 11.42 -8.96
N GLY A 151 2.91 11.57 -9.38
CA GLY A 151 4.04 10.99 -8.67
C GLY A 151 4.56 11.89 -7.54
N THR A 152 5.28 11.28 -6.59
CA THR A 152 5.97 11.98 -5.48
C THR A 152 7.39 12.43 -5.85
N GLY A 153 7.75 12.34 -7.13
CA GLY A 153 9.09 12.62 -7.65
C GLY A 153 10.04 11.43 -7.54
N SER A 154 11.05 11.40 -8.39
CA SER A 154 12.14 10.43 -8.32
C SER A 154 13.47 11.19 -8.14
N LYS A 155 14.33 10.70 -7.25
CA LYS A 155 15.65 11.29 -7.06
C LYS A 155 16.47 11.01 -8.32
N LYS A 156 16.93 12.06 -9.01
CA LYS A 156 17.95 11.95 -10.07
C LYS A 156 19.30 11.64 -9.43
N SER A 157 19.45 10.44 -8.88
CA SER A 157 20.72 9.93 -8.37
C SER A 157 21.39 9.06 -9.42
N GLU A 158 21.54 9.61 -10.63
CA GLU A 158 22.29 8.95 -11.70
C GLU A 158 23.69 8.61 -11.17
N HIS A 159 24.13 7.36 -11.38
CA HIS A 159 25.44 6.83 -10.96
C HIS A 159 25.65 6.62 -9.44
N LYS A 160 24.62 6.73 -8.60
CA LYS A 160 24.76 6.47 -7.15
C LYS A 160 25.21 5.04 -6.83
N TYR A 161 24.73 4.07 -7.60
CA TYR A 161 25.03 2.66 -7.47
C TYR A 161 25.47 2.10 -8.83
N ASN A 162 26.39 1.14 -8.81
CA ASN A 162 26.78 0.39 -10.01
C ASN A 162 26.98 -1.10 -9.67
N ALA A 163 27.00 -1.94 -10.71
CA ALA A 163 27.10 -3.40 -10.55
C ALA A 163 28.35 -3.85 -9.79
N LYS A 164 29.48 -3.13 -9.92
CA LYS A 164 30.73 -3.45 -9.21
C LYS A 164 30.63 -3.18 -7.70
N MET A 165 29.84 -2.20 -7.30
CA MET A 165 29.52 -1.95 -5.90
C MET A 165 28.52 -3.00 -5.38
N ALA A 166 27.42 -3.21 -6.11
CA ALA A 166 26.36 -4.13 -5.72
C ALA A 166 26.81 -5.61 -5.68
N SER A 167 27.81 -6.00 -6.45
CA SER A 167 28.39 -7.36 -6.40
C SER A 167 29.04 -7.69 -5.05
N LYS A 168 29.33 -6.67 -4.23
CA LYS A 168 29.86 -6.81 -2.87
C LYS A 168 28.80 -6.61 -1.79
N TRP A 169 27.54 -6.38 -2.16
CA TRP A 169 26.47 -6.14 -1.20
C TRP A 169 26.02 -7.43 -0.52
N GLY A 170 25.90 -7.35 0.81
CA GLY A 170 25.14 -8.32 1.60
C GLY A 170 23.68 -7.91 1.76
N ILE A 171 22.90 -8.69 2.51
CA ILE A 171 21.46 -8.46 2.78
C ILE A 171 21.21 -7.03 3.29
N ILE A 172 22.02 -6.56 4.23
CA ILE A 172 21.88 -5.21 4.81
C ILE A 172 22.07 -4.14 3.75
N SER A 173 23.11 -4.23 2.90
CA SER A 173 23.39 -3.21 1.88
C SER A 173 22.30 -3.10 0.83
N TRP A 174 21.61 -4.20 0.51
CA TRP A 174 20.44 -4.16 -0.37
C TRP A 174 19.22 -3.47 0.25
N LEU A 175 19.04 -3.62 1.57
CA LEU A 175 17.90 -3.04 2.29
C LEU A 175 18.17 -1.64 2.82
N TYR A 176 19.43 -1.30 3.12
CA TYR A 176 19.84 -0.07 3.76
C TYR A 176 21.30 0.26 3.42
N ASP A 177 21.51 1.41 2.79
CA ASP A 177 22.84 1.96 2.51
C ASP A 177 22.87 3.45 2.87
N ASN A 178 23.62 3.79 3.92
CA ASN A 178 23.86 5.17 4.37
C ASN A 178 22.61 6.06 4.53
N GLY A 179 21.50 5.49 5.00
CA GLY A 179 20.26 6.23 5.23
C GLY A 179 19.26 6.18 4.09
N ASP A 180 19.64 5.59 2.96
CA ASP A 180 18.75 5.27 1.84
C ASP A 180 18.43 3.76 1.81
N THR A 181 17.38 3.38 1.09
CA THR A 181 16.89 1.99 0.96
C THR A 181 16.99 1.55 -0.50
N PRO A 182 18.09 0.90 -0.95
CA PRO A 182 18.36 0.69 -2.39
C PRO A 182 17.33 -0.11 -3.18
N LEU A 183 16.58 -1.00 -2.53
CA LEU A 183 15.50 -1.78 -3.14
C LEU A 183 14.13 -1.08 -3.15
N LEU A 184 13.98 0.07 -2.50
CA LEU A 184 12.73 0.82 -2.38
C LEU A 184 12.80 2.15 -3.13
#